data_AF-A0AAE1QNN8-F1
#
_entry.id   AF-A0AAE1QNN8-F1
#
_cell.length_a   1.000
_cell.length_b   1.000
_cell.length_c   1.000
_cell.angle_alpha   90.00
_cell.angle_beta   90.00
_cell.angle_gamma   90.00
#
_symmetry.space_group_name_H-M   'P 1'
#
loop_
_entity.id
_entity.type
_entity.pdbx_description
1 polymer ?
#
loop_
_entity_poly.entity_id
_entity_poly.type
_entity_poly.pdbx_seq_one_letter_code
_entity_poly.pdbx_strand_id
1 'polypeptide(L)'
;MNRLRIVVCLEDSIYIHQIKDFSVVHVIKDTPANKNGLIALSYEGSNFYLAYPGEVVIFDVITYKNKTVIAAHDNPLAAIAFNSLDKLCDQVSDAILDAVLESDPVARVACETAVKSGMIMIFGEISSSSEDRDYEEIVRRTIKNIGYDDISKDETEECMPLTITLAHKLNVKLSELRRNGEFPWARPDSKTQVTCEYFNENGIVRPTRVHTVVVSIQHSKDISLADLRKEVLEKVICKVIPEKYLDEDTIYHINPCGTFTIGGPMCDAGLTGRKIIVDTYGGWGAHGGGAFSGKDSTKVDRSGAYAARWVAKSLVKANLCKRCLIQISYAIGIAEPISITVFSYGTGSKSDEELLEIIKKNFDLRPGKIIQ
;
A
#
# COMPACT_ATOMS: atom_id res chain seq x y z
N MET A 1 8.44 18.65 -26.20
CA MET A 1 8.19 19.58 -27.33
C MET A 1 8.46 21.02 -26.88
N ASN A 2 8.65 21.96 -27.81
CA ASN A 2 8.83 23.39 -27.46
C ASN A 2 7.48 24.14 -27.36
N ARG A 3 7.44 25.27 -26.65
CA ARG A 3 6.22 26.04 -26.31
C ARG A 3 5.55 26.76 -27.50
N LEU A 4 5.80 26.33 -28.72
CA LEU A 4 5.31 26.97 -29.96
C LEU A 4 4.38 26.07 -30.78
N ARG A 5 4.22 24.79 -30.42
CA ARG A 5 3.47 23.80 -31.21
C ARG A 5 2.49 22.98 -30.35
N ILE A 6 1.27 22.84 -30.86
CA ILE A 6 0.28 21.85 -30.41
C ILE A 6 0.40 20.63 -31.32
N VAL A 7 0.17 19.43 -30.79
CA VAL A 7 0.09 18.19 -31.58
C VAL A 7 -1.23 17.50 -31.29
N VAL A 8 -1.96 17.17 -32.34
CA VAL A 8 -3.28 16.51 -32.31
C VAL A 8 -3.13 15.16 -32.98
N CYS A 9 -3.17 14.09 -32.18
CA CYS A 9 -3.13 12.71 -32.67
C CYS A 9 -4.57 12.21 -32.87
N LEU A 10 -4.90 11.80 -34.08
CA LEU A 10 -6.14 11.10 -34.45
C LEU A 10 -5.84 9.61 -34.67
N GLU A 11 -6.86 8.78 -34.91
CA GLU A 11 -6.73 7.32 -35.04
C GLU A 11 -5.64 6.89 -36.05
N ASP A 12 -5.60 7.53 -37.23
CA ASP A 12 -4.73 7.17 -38.37
C ASP A 12 -3.74 8.27 -38.78
N SER A 13 -3.65 9.40 -38.05
CA SER A 13 -2.76 10.52 -38.43
C SER A 13 -2.47 11.49 -37.28
N ILE A 14 -1.34 12.22 -37.39
CA ILE A 14 -0.89 13.20 -36.39
C ILE A 14 -0.71 14.56 -37.04
N TYR A 15 -1.35 15.58 -36.48
CA TYR A 15 -1.29 16.97 -36.93
C TYR A 15 -0.46 17.81 -35.95
N ILE A 16 0.40 18.67 -36.48
CA ILE A 16 1.21 19.62 -35.69
C ILE A 16 0.75 21.02 -36.04
N HIS A 17 0.32 21.80 -35.06
CA HIS A 17 -0.22 23.17 -35.21
C HIS A 17 0.68 24.21 -34.54
N GLN A 18 0.60 25.48 -34.93
CA GLN A 18 1.15 26.59 -34.12
C GLN A 18 0.21 26.91 -32.96
N ILE A 19 0.74 27.17 -31.76
CA ILE A 19 -0.10 27.56 -30.60
C ILE A 19 -0.70 28.97 -30.79
N LYS A 20 0.01 29.87 -31.48
CA LYS A 20 -0.36 31.29 -31.57
C LYS A 20 -1.65 31.53 -32.39
N ASP A 21 -1.91 30.71 -33.40
CA ASP A 21 -2.99 30.90 -34.38
C ASP A 21 -3.68 29.60 -34.81
N PHE A 22 -3.31 28.45 -34.22
CA PHE A 22 -3.83 27.11 -34.53
C PHE A 22 -3.64 26.65 -35.99
N SER A 23 -2.83 27.35 -36.80
CA SER A 23 -2.50 26.93 -38.17
C SER A 23 -1.76 25.57 -38.19
N VAL A 24 -2.14 24.68 -39.11
CA VAL A 24 -1.46 23.39 -39.31
C VAL A 24 -0.09 23.63 -39.94
N VAL A 25 0.95 23.19 -39.25
CA VAL A 25 2.37 23.28 -39.64
C VAL A 25 2.83 22.02 -40.36
N HIS A 26 2.36 20.86 -39.90
CA HIS A 26 2.76 19.57 -40.47
C HIS A 26 1.68 18.50 -40.22
N VAL A 27 1.60 17.50 -41.10
CA VAL A 27 0.69 16.36 -40.95
C VAL A 27 1.48 15.09 -41.28
N ILE A 28 1.57 14.19 -40.30
CA ILE A 28 2.10 12.84 -40.47
C ILE A 28 0.90 11.94 -40.74
N LYS A 29 0.87 11.33 -41.91
CA LYS A 29 -0.12 10.32 -42.30
C LYS A 29 0.51 8.93 -42.20
N ASP A 30 -0.32 7.90 -42.25
CA ASP A 30 0.08 6.49 -42.20
C ASP A 30 0.73 6.08 -40.87
N THR A 31 0.26 6.65 -39.75
CA THR A 31 0.58 6.14 -38.41
C THR A 31 -0.25 4.89 -38.10
N PRO A 32 0.30 3.88 -37.40
CA PRO A 32 -0.47 2.68 -37.03
C PRO A 32 -1.74 3.02 -36.24
N ALA A 33 -2.87 2.43 -36.64
CA ALA A 33 -4.20 2.76 -36.14
C ALA A 33 -4.31 2.62 -34.61
N ASN A 34 -4.44 3.74 -33.90
CA ASN A 34 -4.40 3.80 -32.44
C ASN A 34 -5.79 3.68 -31.80
N LYS A 35 -6.46 2.54 -32.01
CA LYS A 35 -7.86 2.30 -31.60
C LYS A 35 -8.14 2.40 -30.09
N ASN A 36 -7.10 2.32 -29.26
CA ASN A 36 -7.19 2.37 -27.80
C ASN A 36 -6.50 3.63 -27.21
N GLY A 37 -6.07 4.60 -28.04
CA GLY A 37 -5.55 5.90 -27.60
C GLY A 37 -4.18 5.89 -26.91
N LEU A 38 -3.42 4.79 -26.94
CA LEU A 38 -2.19 4.61 -26.16
C LEU A 38 -0.93 4.60 -27.04
N ILE A 39 -0.09 5.64 -26.87
CA ILE A 39 1.28 5.68 -27.40
C ILE A 39 2.24 5.74 -26.21
N ALA A 40 3.11 4.74 -26.08
CA ALA A 40 4.29 4.82 -25.22
C ALA A 40 5.50 5.25 -26.06
N LEU A 41 6.33 6.16 -25.54
CA LEU A 41 7.66 6.46 -26.07
C LEU A 41 8.71 6.25 -24.98
N SER A 42 9.87 5.74 -25.40
CA SER A 42 10.72 4.86 -24.60
C SER A 42 11.84 5.56 -23.83
N TYR A 43 12.13 5.05 -22.63
CA TYR A 43 13.47 4.72 -22.11
C TYR A 43 14.66 5.63 -22.51
N GLU A 44 14.81 6.80 -21.86
CA GLU A 44 16.08 7.30 -21.25
C GLU A 44 15.95 8.73 -20.68
N GLY A 45 16.77 9.06 -19.68
CA GLY A 45 17.32 10.42 -19.53
C GLY A 45 16.41 11.58 -19.05
N SER A 46 16.24 11.69 -17.73
CA SER A 46 16.14 12.96 -16.97
C SER A 46 14.86 13.81 -16.94
N ASN A 47 13.77 13.50 -17.66
CA ASN A 47 12.44 14.09 -17.38
C ASN A 47 11.31 13.10 -17.67
N PHE A 48 10.27 13.08 -16.82
CA PHE A 48 9.12 12.18 -16.93
C PHE A 48 7.82 12.97 -17.17
N TYR A 49 6.93 12.44 -18.01
CA TYR A 49 5.60 13.02 -18.28
C TYR A 49 4.53 11.92 -18.35
N LEU A 50 3.28 12.33 -18.15
CA LEU A 50 2.20 11.51 -17.62
C LEU A 50 0.86 12.04 -18.19
N ALA A 51 -0.15 11.19 -18.43
CA ALA A 51 -1.45 11.62 -19.00
C ALA A 51 -2.65 10.85 -18.41
N TYR A 52 -3.76 11.56 -18.13
CA TYR A 52 -4.97 11.07 -17.42
C TYR A 52 -6.21 11.91 -17.75
N PRO A 53 -7.43 11.37 -17.61
CA PRO A 53 -8.68 12.11 -17.80
C PRO A 53 -9.08 12.94 -16.55
N GLY A 54 -8.66 14.20 -16.46
CA GLY A 54 -9.10 15.13 -15.41
C GLY A 54 -8.09 16.25 -15.04
N GLU A 55 -8.45 17.08 -14.07
CA GLU A 55 -7.69 18.27 -13.63
C GLU A 55 -7.00 18.09 -12.23
N VAL A 56 -5.70 18.45 -12.09
CA VAL A 56 -4.87 18.34 -10.84
C VAL A 56 -4.37 19.70 -10.30
N VAL A 57 -5.07 20.39 -9.40
CA VAL A 57 -4.75 21.81 -9.09
C VAL A 57 -3.43 22.00 -8.33
N ILE A 58 -2.39 22.50 -9.00
CA ILE A 58 -1.07 22.85 -8.41
C ILE A 58 -1.14 24.18 -7.65
N PHE A 59 -0.47 24.28 -6.50
CA PHE A 59 -0.26 25.52 -5.73
C PHE A 59 1.23 25.86 -5.54
N ASP A 60 1.55 27.15 -5.42
CA ASP A 60 2.89 27.69 -5.19
C ASP A 60 3.07 28.08 -3.72
N VAL A 61 3.92 27.36 -2.97
CA VAL A 61 4.03 27.48 -1.50
C VAL A 61 5.00 28.58 -1.03
N ILE A 62 5.66 29.30 -1.95
CA ILE A 62 6.43 30.52 -1.61
C ILE A 62 5.50 31.74 -1.69
N THR A 63 4.50 31.71 -2.59
CA THR A 63 3.65 32.86 -2.91
C THR A 63 2.16 32.67 -2.64
N TYR A 64 1.75 31.48 -2.19
CA TYR A 64 0.39 31.08 -1.84
C TYR A 64 -0.64 31.27 -2.97
N LYS A 65 -0.31 30.87 -4.21
CA LYS A 65 -1.16 31.05 -5.40
C LYS A 65 -1.29 29.82 -6.32
N ASN A 66 -2.39 29.79 -7.08
CA ASN A 66 -2.84 28.66 -7.93
C ASN A 66 -2.12 28.54 -9.29
N LYS A 67 -1.95 27.31 -9.83
CA LYS A 67 -0.99 27.03 -10.93
C LYS A 67 -1.22 25.80 -11.87
N THR A 68 -2.45 25.27 -12.04
CA THR A 68 -2.90 24.37 -13.17
C THR A 68 -2.65 22.84 -13.03
N VAL A 69 -3.11 21.99 -13.99
CA VAL A 69 -3.89 20.73 -13.77
C VAL A 69 -3.76 19.54 -14.79
N ILE A 70 -3.02 18.41 -14.54
CA ILE A 70 -2.99 17.11 -15.35
C ILE A 70 -2.43 15.85 -14.55
N ALA A 71 -2.76 14.55 -14.86
CA ALA A 71 -2.40 13.31 -14.05
C ALA A 71 -1.86 11.98 -14.76
N ALA A 72 -2.07 10.76 -14.17
CA ALA A 72 -1.38 9.41 -14.18
C ALA A 72 -1.50 8.28 -15.29
N HIS A 73 -0.45 7.40 -15.41
CA HIS A 73 -0.30 6.17 -16.27
C HIS A 73 0.35 4.92 -15.53
N ASP A 74 0.50 3.74 -16.20
CA ASP A 74 0.76 2.41 -15.57
C ASP A 74 2.03 1.58 -16.01
N ASN A 75 2.58 0.69 -15.13
CA ASN A 75 3.27 -0.62 -15.42
C ASN A 75 3.80 -1.38 -14.13
N PRO A 76 4.29 -2.67 -14.19
CA PRO A 76 4.01 -3.71 -13.15
C PRO A 76 5.11 -4.03 -12.07
N LEU A 77 4.84 -5.06 -11.24
CA LEU A 77 5.21 -5.18 -9.82
C LEU A 77 5.99 -6.45 -9.38
N ALA A 78 6.69 -6.35 -8.23
CA ALA A 78 7.23 -7.46 -7.43
C ALA A 78 6.96 -7.21 -5.92
N ALA A 79 7.00 -8.25 -5.06
CA ALA A 79 6.55 -8.18 -3.66
C ALA A 79 7.68 -7.97 -2.64
N ILE A 80 7.57 -6.91 -1.82
CA ILE A 80 8.48 -6.50 -0.74
C ILE A 80 7.61 -5.91 0.40
N ALA A 81 8.00 -6.05 1.66
CA ALA A 81 7.35 -5.37 2.80
C ALA A 81 8.13 -4.14 3.27
N PHE A 82 7.42 -3.04 3.56
CA PHE A 82 8.00 -1.71 3.72
C PHE A 82 7.42 -0.96 4.92
N ASN A 83 8.27 -0.19 5.59
CA ASN A 83 7.95 0.97 6.41
C ASN A 83 8.52 2.22 5.70
N SER A 84 8.01 2.47 4.48
CA SER A 84 8.45 3.53 3.56
C SER A 84 7.34 4.55 3.30
N LEU A 85 7.62 5.57 2.49
CA LEU A 85 6.77 6.75 2.28
C LEU A 85 5.31 6.51 1.92
N ASP A 86 5.00 5.44 1.20
CA ASP A 86 3.62 5.09 0.90
C ASP A 86 2.81 4.84 2.18
N LYS A 87 3.46 4.34 3.25
CA LYS A 87 2.84 4.24 4.57
C LYS A 87 2.68 5.56 5.30
N LEU A 88 3.55 6.55 5.05
CA LEU A 88 3.29 7.93 5.47
C LEU A 88 2.05 8.48 4.76
N CYS A 89 1.89 8.23 3.46
CA CYS A 89 0.69 8.60 2.73
C CYS A 89 -0.57 7.89 3.25
N ASP A 90 -0.52 6.56 3.43
CA ASP A 90 -1.62 5.79 4.01
C ASP A 90 -2.02 6.30 5.40
N GLN A 91 -1.04 6.58 6.27
CA GLN A 91 -1.27 7.10 7.63
C GLN A 91 -1.85 8.52 7.64
N VAL A 92 -1.43 9.39 6.73
CA VAL A 92 -2.01 10.75 6.60
C VAL A 92 -3.44 10.67 6.04
N SER A 93 -3.66 9.86 5.01
CA SER A 93 -4.98 9.55 4.46
C SER A 93 -5.94 9.01 5.52
N ASP A 94 -5.50 8.08 6.37
CA ASP A 94 -6.30 7.53 7.46
C ASP A 94 -6.47 8.51 8.64
N ALA A 95 -5.47 9.30 9.01
CA ALA A 95 -5.63 10.32 10.06
C ALA A 95 -6.63 11.43 9.68
N ILE A 96 -6.75 11.73 8.38
CA ILE A 96 -7.76 12.64 7.84
C ILE A 96 -9.13 11.97 7.86
N LEU A 97 -9.23 10.69 7.48
CA LEU A 97 -10.46 9.91 7.60
C LEU A 97 -10.95 9.87 9.06
N ASP A 98 -10.07 9.57 10.01
CA ASP A 98 -10.41 9.48 11.43
C ASP A 98 -10.95 10.82 11.96
N ALA A 99 -10.26 11.93 11.69
CA ALA A 99 -10.72 13.27 12.09
C ALA A 99 -12.03 13.69 11.40
N VAL A 100 -12.24 13.27 10.15
CA VAL A 100 -13.52 13.46 9.45
C VAL A 100 -14.63 12.67 10.14
N LEU A 101 -14.43 11.38 10.42
CA LEU A 101 -15.44 10.50 11.04
C LEU A 101 -15.72 10.83 12.51
N GLU A 102 -14.74 11.37 13.24
CA GLU A 102 -14.93 11.89 14.61
C GLU A 102 -15.89 13.08 14.63
N SER A 103 -15.81 13.98 13.64
CA SER A 103 -16.73 15.12 13.52
C SER A 103 -18.07 14.77 12.84
N ASP A 104 -18.08 13.80 11.94
CA ASP A 104 -19.24 13.39 11.14
C ASP A 104 -19.17 11.89 10.79
N PRO A 105 -19.77 11.01 11.63
CA PRO A 105 -19.71 9.55 11.43
C PRO A 105 -20.37 9.03 10.14
N VAL A 106 -21.11 9.85 9.40
CA VAL A 106 -21.76 9.47 8.13
C VAL A 106 -21.10 10.10 6.90
N ALA A 107 -19.97 10.80 7.10
CA ALA A 107 -19.15 11.39 6.05
C ALA A 107 -18.74 10.38 4.97
N ARG A 108 -18.60 10.88 3.73
CA ARG A 108 -17.97 10.15 2.63
C ARG A 108 -16.58 10.69 2.38
N VAL A 109 -15.60 9.79 2.36
CA VAL A 109 -14.17 10.12 2.29
C VAL A 109 -13.50 9.20 1.29
N ALA A 110 -12.78 9.80 0.35
CA ALA A 110 -11.82 9.17 -0.54
C ALA A 110 -10.58 10.07 -0.55
N CYS A 111 -9.83 10.04 0.54
CA CYS A 111 -8.70 10.93 0.81
C CYS A 111 -7.39 10.26 0.39
N GLU A 112 -6.84 10.66 -0.75
CA GLU A 112 -5.56 10.18 -1.25
C GLU A 112 -4.43 11.14 -0.82
N THR A 113 -3.25 10.60 -0.49
CA THR A 113 -2.06 11.39 -0.13
C THR A 113 -0.91 11.04 -1.04
N ALA A 114 -0.14 12.04 -1.47
CA ALA A 114 1.13 11.86 -2.17
C ALA A 114 2.24 12.71 -1.51
N VAL A 115 3.47 12.20 -1.45
CA VAL A 115 4.59 12.87 -0.78
C VAL A 115 5.89 12.81 -1.60
N LYS A 116 6.61 13.93 -1.64
CA LYS A 116 7.94 14.06 -2.22
C LYS A 116 8.79 15.07 -1.44
N SER A 117 10.06 15.22 -1.79
CA SER A 117 11.01 16.20 -1.23
C SER A 117 10.38 17.58 -1.04
N GLY A 118 10.08 17.97 0.21
CA GLY A 118 9.51 19.28 0.54
C GLY A 118 8.03 19.47 0.19
N MET A 119 7.30 18.42 -0.16
CA MET A 119 5.89 18.49 -0.59
C MET A 119 5.09 17.31 -0.04
N ILE A 120 3.96 17.60 0.59
CA ILE A 120 2.88 16.63 0.79
C ILE A 120 1.59 17.21 0.19
N MET A 121 0.82 16.37 -0.49
CA MET A 121 -0.40 16.75 -1.19
C MET A 121 -1.51 15.77 -0.78
N ILE A 122 -2.62 16.31 -0.31
CA ILE A 122 -3.87 15.57 -0.13
C ILE A 122 -4.78 15.89 -1.32
N PHE A 123 -5.50 14.90 -1.82
CA PHE A 123 -6.45 15.04 -2.92
C PHE A 123 -7.55 13.97 -2.86
N GLY A 124 -8.53 14.04 -3.76
CA GLY A 124 -9.72 13.20 -3.76
C GLY A 124 -10.94 13.87 -3.10
N GLU A 125 -11.99 13.10 -2.81
CA GLU A 125 -13.30 13.62 -2.46
C GLU A 125 -13.67 13.43 -0.98
N ILE A 126 -14.01 14.53 -0.30
CA ILE A 126 -14.60 14.51 1.04
C ILE A 126 -15.95 15.21 0.97
N SER A 127 -17.01 14.55 1.46
CA SER A 127 -18.37 15.09 1.54
C SER A 127 -18.93 14.83 2.92
N SER A 128 -19.16 15.90 3.67
CA SER A 128 -19.51 15.85 5.09
C SER A 128 -20.08 17.18 5.57
N SER A 129 -20.85 17.14 6.64
CA SER A 129 -21.61 18.26 7.22
C SER A 129 -20.80 19.16 8.18
N SER A 130 -19.62 18.75 8.62
CA SER A 130 -18.73 19.59 9.44
C SER A 130 -17.92 20.55 8.57
N GLU A 131 -18.04 21.85 8.80
CA GLU A 131 -17.37 22.87 7.97
C GLU A 131 -15.92 23.13 8.38
N ASP A 132 -15.58 22.88 9.64
CA ASP A 132 -14.30 23.29 10.25
C ASP A 132 -13.33 22.10 10.35
N ARG A 133 -12.35 22.03 9.42
CA ARG A 133 -11.32 20.97 9.37
C ARG A 133 -9.98 21.55 8.94
N ASP A 134 -9.10 21.76 9.91
CA ASP A 134 -7.70 22.07 9.66
C ASP A 134 -6.93 20.80 9.23
N TYR A 135 -7.06 20.46 7.95
CA TYR A 135 -6.28 19.38 7.33
C TYR A 135 -4.77 19.64 7.40
N GLU A 136 -4.33 20.90 7.48
CA GLU A 136 -2.91 21.23 7.62
C GLU A 136 -2.41 20.85 9.02
N GLU A 137 -3.15 21.17 10.09
CA GLU A 137 -2.84 20.71 11.44
C GLU A 137 -2.86 19.17 11.52
N ILE A 138 -3.89 18.50 10.97
CA ILE A 138 -3.97 17.03 10.96
C ILE A 138 -2.76 16.41 10.27
N VAL A 139 -2.34 16.93 9.11
CA VAL A 139 -1.12 16.51 8.40
C VAL A 139 0.13 16.76 9.24
N ARG A 140 0.29 17.98 9.77
CA ARG A 140 1.47 18.35 10.56
C ARG A 140 1.58 17.49 11.82
N ARG A 141 0.47 17.25 12.51
CA ARG A 141 0.36 16.34 13.67
C ARG A 141 0.70 14.91 13.28
N THR A 142 0.15 14.40 12.18
CA THR A 142 0.40 13.02 11.73
C THR A 142 1.87 12.81 11.32
N ILE A 143 2.45 13.73 10.53
CA ILE A 143 3.88 13.73 10.20
C ILE A 143 4.75 13.79 11.47
N LYS A 144 4.36 14.62 12.45
CA LYS A 144 5.06 14.78 13.73
C LYS A 144 5.02 13.49 14.57
N ASN A 145 3.86 12.86 14.73
CA ASN A 145 3.66 11.61 15.49
C ASN A 145 4.36 10.41 14.81
N ILE A 146 4.34 10.35 13.46
CA ILE A 146 5.15 9.37 12.71
C ILE A 146 6.66 9.54 13.05
N GLY A 147 7.07 10.77 13.38
CA GLY A 147 8.42 11.19 13.73
C GLY A 147 8.96 10.82 15.12
N TYR A 148 8.68 9.60 15.63
CA TYR A 148 9.16 8.95 16.88
C TYR A 148 8.08 8.60 17.97
N ASP A 149 6.75 8.74 17.76
CA ASP A 149 5.75 8.40 18.81
C ASP A 149 4.28 8.17 18.33
N ASP A 150 3.59 7.02 18.50
CA ASP A 150 3.99 5.66 18.88
C ASP A 150 3.15 4.56 18.13
N ILE A 151 3.03 3.31 18.62
CA ILE A 151 1.88 2.36 18.69
C ILE A 151 2.42 0.92 18.80
N SER A 152 2.34 0.32 19.98
CA SER A 152 2.61 -1.10 20.24
C SER A 152 1.32 -1.92 20.37
N LYS A 153 1.05 -2.85 19.45
CA LYS A 153 0.06 -3.94 19.61
C LYS A 153 0.56 -5.19 18.88
N ASP A 154 0.74 -6.28 19.61
CA ASP A 154 1.36 -7.52 19.13
C ASP A 154 0.69 -8.71 19.86
N GLU A 155 -0.01 -9.62 19.17
CA GLU A 155 -0.56 -10.87 19.76
C GLU A 155 -0.81 -11.98 18.71
N THR A 156 0.22 -12.76 18.38
CA THR A 156 0.10 -13.80 17.32
C THR A 156 -0.53 -15.12 17.78
N GLU A 157 -1.85 -15.20 17.69
CA GLU A 157 -2.63 -16.43 17.43
C GLU A 157 -3.51 -16.25 16.16
N GLU A 158 -3.01 -15.44 15.22
CA GLU A 158 -3.81 -14.54 14.35
C GLU A 158 -4.47 -15.15 13.10
N CYS A 159 -4.16 -16.40 12.75
CA CYS A 159 -4.49 -16.97 11.42
C CYS A 159 -3.93 -16.10 10.27
N MET A 160 -2.64 -15.75 10.34
CA MET A 160 -1.88 -15.01 9.31
C MET A 160 -0.71 -15.85 8.76
N PRO A 161 -0.23 -15.62 7.53
CA PRO A 161 0.96 -16.27 7.00
C PRO A 161 2.23 -15.83 7.74
N LEU A 162 3.11 -16.78 8.10
CA LEU A 162 4.30 -16.48 8.90
C LEU A 162 5.24 -15.44 8.25
N THR A 163 5.43 -15.47 6.92
CA THR A 163 6.35 -14.54 6.22
C THR A 163 5.98 -13.07 6.42
N ILE A 164 4.71 -12.70 6.23
CA ILE A 164 4.26 -11.32 6.39
C ILE A 164 4.25 -10.90 7.86
N THR A 165 3.85 -11.80 8.77
CA THR A 165 3.90 -11.57 10.21
C THR A 165 5.32 -11.30 10.70
N LEU A 166 6.31 -12.09 10.30
CA LEU A 166 7.71 -11.87 10.69
C LEU A 166 8.27 -10.57 10.08
N ALA A 167 7.99 -10.28 8.81
CA ALA A 167 8.41 -9.03 8.19
C ALA A 167 7.83 -7.79 8.91
N HIS A 168 6.55 -7.82 9.28
CA HIS A 168 5.95 -6.74 10.08
C HIS A 168 6.59 -6.61 11.45
N LYS A 169 6.76 -7.72 12.19
CA LYS A 169 7.39 -7.69 13.52
C LYS A 169 8.84 -7.20 13.50
N LEU A 170 9.60 -7.46 12.43
CA LEU A 170 10.94 -6.89 12.25
C LEU A 170 10.88 -5.35 12.14
N ASN A 171 9.98 -4.78 11.33
CA ASN A 171 9.81 -3.31 11.27
C ASN A 171 9.28 -2.73 12.59
N VAL A 172 8.34 -3.40 13.26
CA VAL A 172 7.84 -2.98 14.59
C VAL A 172 9.00 -2.92 15.58
N LYS A 173 9.84 -3.96 15.65
CA LYS A 173 11.00 -3.98 16.55
C LYS A 173 12.06 -2.95 16.19
N LEU A 174 12.34 -2.72 14.90
CA LEU A 174 13.21 -1.61 14.46
C LEU A 174 12.67 -0.24 14.90
N SER A 175 11.35 -0.04 14.80
CA SER A 175 10.69 1.19 15.24
C SER A 175 10.72 1.33 16.77
N GLU A 176 10.50 0.24 17.51
CA GLU A 176 10.59 0.19 18.98
C GLU A 176 12.00 0.57 19.48
N LEU A 177 13.05 -0.09 18.99
CA LEU A 177 14.45 0.18 19.38
C LEU A 177 14.90 1.59 18.96
N ARG A 178 14.39 2.10 17.84
CA ARG A 178 14.60 3.49 17.44
C ARG A 178 13.93 4.44 18.43
N ARG A 179 12.66 4.20 18.77
CA ARG A 179 11.83 5.09 19.61
C ARG A 179 12.25 5.10 21.09
N ASN A 180 12.64 3.95 21.64
CA ASN A 180 13.10 3.83 23.03
C ASN A 180 14.54 4.37 23.25
N GLY A 181 15.23 4.75 22.18
CA GLY A 181 16.58 5.30 22.22
C GLY A 181 17.72 4.28 22.22
N GLU A 182 17.44 2.97 22.13
CA GLU A 182 18.48 1.94 22.03
C GLU A 182 19.21 1.96 20.68
N PHE A 183 18.50 2.32 19.60
CA PHE A 183 19.06 2.63 18.28
C PHE A 183 19.00 4.15 18.01
N PRO A 184 19.81 5.00 18.67
CA PRO A 184 19.79 6.45 18.48
C PRO A 184 20.27 6.86 17.07
N TRP A 185 21.02 5.97 16.42
CA TRP A 185 21.50 6.07 15.05
C TRP A 185 20.43 5.76 14.00
N ALA A 186 19.35 5.02 14.34
CA ALA A 186 18.33 4.64 13.37
C ALA A 186 17.52 5.86 12.91
N ARG A 187 16.92 5.76 11.71
CA ARG A 187 16.00 6.73 11.13
C ARG A 187 14.71 6.03 10.69
N PRO A 188 13.61 6.76 10.39
CA PRO A 188 12.30 6.13 10.25
C PRO A 188 12.16 5.16 9.04
N ASP A 189 12.79 5.44 7.90
CA ASP A 189 12.62 4.66 6.67
C ASP A 189 13.29 3.28 6.81
N SER A 190 12.49 2.22 6.68
CA SER A 190 12.93 0.84 6.86
C SER A 190 12.17 -0.13 5.95
N LYS A 191 12.84 -1.21 5.53
CA LYS A 191 12.32 -2.23 4.61
C LYS A 191 12.80 -3.59 5.09
N THR A 192 11.93 -4.59 5.13
CA THR A 192 12.26 -5.94 5.62
C THR A 192 11.61 -7.00 4.76
N GLN A 193 12.29 -8.10 4.52
CA GLN A 193 11.74 -9.24 3.78
C GLN A 193 12.15 -10.54 4.48
N VAL A 194 11.22 -11.49 4.57
CA VAL A 194 11.46 -12.80 5.16
C VAL A 194 11.02 -13.87 4.16
N THR A 195 11.96 -14.72 3.78
CA THR A 195 11.73 -15.91 2.96
C THR A 195 11.76 -17.13 3.86
N CYS A 196 10.63 -17.82 3.97
CA CYS A 196 10.52 -19.08 4.71
C CYS A 196 10.41 -20.26 3.74
N GLU A 197 10.94 -21.41 4.15
CA GLU A 197 10.61 -22.68 3.55
C GLU A 197 9.30 -23.22 4.13
N TYR A 198 8.57 -24.00 3.31
CA TYR A 198 7.27 -24.53 3.64
C TYR A 198 7.15 -25.99 3.21
N PHE A 199 6.63 -26.81 4.12
CA PHE A 199 6.10 -28.12 3.79
C PHE A 199 4.60 -27.99 3.46
N ASN A 200 4.14 -28.67 2.41
CA ASN A 200 2.73 -28.70 2.00
C ASN A 200 2.21 -30.14 2.05
N GLU A 201 1.23 -30.38 2.91
CA GLU A 201 0.58 -31.68 3.10
C GLU A 201 -0.92 -31.50 2.89
N ASN A 202 -1.47 -32.06 1.81
CA ASN A 202 -2.90 -32.01 1.49
C ASN A 202 -3.49 -30.58 1.57
N GLY A 203 -2.75 -29.60 1.04
CA GLY A 203 -3.12 -28.18 1.05
C GLY A 203 -2.77 -27.45 2.34
N ILE A 204 -2.43 -28.13 3.43
CA ILE A 204 -1.96 -27.52 4.68
C ILE A 204 -0.48 -27.14 4.51
N VAL A 205 -0.20 -25.82 4.49
CA VAL A 205 1.17 -25.31 4.49
C VAL A 205 1.66 -25.09 5.91
N ARG A 206 2.84 -25.62 6.25
CA ARG A 206 3.51 -25.42 7.54
C ARG A 206 4.91 -24.84 7.29
N PRO A 207 5.30 -23.73 7.93
CA PRO A 207 6.66 -23.21 7.82
C PRO A 207 7.63 -24.18 8.49
N THR A 208 8.75 -24.49 7.82
CA THR A 208 9.80 -25.38 8.34
C THR A 208 10.94 -24.56 8.94
N ARG A 209 11.50 -23.61 8.17
CA ARG A 209 12.60 -22.72 8.59
C ARG A 209 12.52 -21.36 7.88
N VAL A 210 13.29 -20.39 8.36
CA VAL A 210 13.58 -19.14 7.65
C VAL A 210 14.85 -19.32 6.82
N HIS A 211 14.71 -19.23 5.50
CA HIS A 211 15.83 -19.36 4.56
C HIS A 211 16.59 -18.04 4.39
N THR A 212 15.89 -16.90 4.36
CA THR A 212 16.54 -15.59 4.17
C THR A 212 15.81 -14.48 4.91
N VAL A 213 16.57 -13.61 5.55
CA VAL A 213 16.10 -12.35 6.13
C VAL A 213 16.85 -11.18 5.47
N VAL A 214 16.10 -10.25 4.89
CA VAL A 214 16.63 -8.98 4.38
C VAL A 214 16.14 -7.86 5.28
N VAL A 215 17.06 -6.98 5.71
CA VAL A 215 16.73 -5.74 6.42
C VAL A 215 17.50 -4.60 5.77
N SER A 216 16.81 -3.53 5.42
CA SER A 216 17.41 -2.25 5.03
C SER A 216 16.81 -1.15 5.91
N ILE A 217 17.61 -0.54 6.77
CA ILE A 217 17.19 0.56 7.63
C ILE A 217 18.02 1.82 7.37
N GLN A 218 17.35 2.95 7.27
CA GLN A 218 17.99 4.26 7.18
C GLN A 218 18.70 4.58 8.51
N HIS A 219 19.90 5.14 8.44
CA HIS A 219 20.73 5.39 9.63
C HIS A 219 21.45 6.75 9.57
N SER A 220 21.96 7.21 10.71
CA SER A 220 22.86 8.35 10.78
C SER A 220 24.29 7.97 10.35
N LYS A 221 25.17 8.96 10.24
CA LYS A 221 26.60 8.74 9.91
C LYS A 221 27.43 8.26 11.11
N ASP A 222 26.81 8.13 12.28
CA ASP A 222 27.51 7.95 13.56
C ASP A 222 27.73 6.47 13.92
N ILE A 223 27.12 5.55 13.16
CA ILE A 223 27.29 4.09 13.31
C ILE A 223 28.08 3.49 12.14
N SER A 224 28.98 2.56 12.43
CA SER A 224 29.67 1.77 11.39
C SER A 224 28.74 0.72 10.78
N LEU A 225 28.95 0.38 9.52
CA LEU A 225 28.15 -0.67 8.86
C LEU A 225 28.34 -2.05 9.51
N ALA A 226 29.46 -2.31 10.17
CA ALA A 226 29.69 -3.55 10.91
C ALA A 226 28.83 -3.60 12.18
N ASP A 227 28.82 -2.52 12.96
CA ASP A 227 28.03 -2.43 14.20
C ASP A 227 26.53 -2.45 13.90
N LEU A 228 26.07 -1.71 12.88
CA LEU A 228 24.67 -1.72 12.44
C LEU A 228 24.22 -3.15 12.10
N ARG A 229 25.04 -3.90 11.35
CA ARG A 229 24.73 -5.28 10.96
C ARG A 229 24.65 -6.20 12.17
N LYS A 230 25.59 -6.05 13.12
CA LYS A 230 25.60 -6.81 14.38
C LYS A 230 24.37 -6.51 15.24
N GLU A 231 24.09 -5.23 15.49
CA GLU A 231 22.96 -4.82 16.33
C GLU A 231 21.61 -5.25 15.76
N VAL A 232 21.40 -5.10 14.45
CA VAL A 232 20.15 -5.56 13.80
C VAL A 232 20.03 -7.09 13.87
N LEU A 233 21.11 -7.85 13.72
CA LEU A 233 21.05 -9.31 13.88
C LEU A 233 20.67 -9.69 15.32
N GLU A 234 21.44 -9.23 16.30
CA GLU A 234 21.33 -9.65 17.71
C GLU A 234 20.07 -9.13 18.43
N LYS A 235 19.69 -7.88 18.16
CA LYS A 235 18.62 -7.17 18.91
C LYS A 235 17.28 -7.12 18.18
N VAL A 236 17.26 -7.36 16.86
CA VAL A 236 16.03 -7.38 16.05
C VAL A 236 15.73 -8.79 15.55
N ILE A 237 16.59 -9.35 14.69
CA ILE A 237 16.28 -10.60 13.98
C ILE A 237 16.17 -11.77 14.97
N CYS A 238 17.18 -11.98 15.82
CA CYS A 238 17.19 -13.04 16.83
C CYS A 238 16.24 -12.79 18.02
N LYS A 239 15.56 -11.63 18.08
CA LYS A 239 14.52 -11.33 19.09
C LYS A 239 13.10 -11.48 18.54
N VAL A 240 12.92 -11.30 17.23
CA VAL A 240 11.62 -11.39 16.54
C VAL A 240 11.36 -12.78 15.99
N ILE A 241 12.36 -13.42 15.38
CA ILE A 241 12.19 -14.73 14.75
C ILE A 241 12.45 -15.81 15.80
N PRO A 242 11.49 -16.72 16.06
CA PRO A 242 11.69 -17.84 16.99
C PRO A 242 12.88 -18.71 16.56
N GLU A 243 13.76 -19.02 17.52
CA GLU A 243 15.00 -19.78 17.32
C GLU A 243 14.79 -21.11 16.56
N LYS A 244 13.68 -21.80 16.80
CA LYS A 244 13.28 -23.03 16.08
C LYS A 244 13.11 -22.90 14.55
N TYR A 245 13.16 -21.68 14.01
CA TYR A 245 13.12 -21.41 12.56
C TYR A 245 14.43 -20.80 12.04
N LEU A 246 15.44 -20.61 12.88
CA LEU A 246 16.77 -20.10 12.52
C LEU A 246 17.77 -21.24 12.65
N ASP A 247 18.71 -21.32 11.72
CA ASP A 247 19.80 -22.29 11.74
C ASP A 247 21.07 -21.72 11.07
N GLU A 248 22.11 -22.54 11.00
CA GLU A 248 23.42 -22.21 10.42
C GLU A 248 23.37 -21.86 8.92
N ASP A 249 22.34 -22.31 8.20
CA ASP A 249 22.11 -22.02 6.79
C ASP A 249 21.16 -20.83 6.56
N THR A 250 20.73 -20.09 7.61
CA THR A 250 19.87 -18.91 7.43
C THR A 250 20.69 -17.74 6.85
N ILE A 251 20.28 -17.21 5.70
CA ILE A 251 20.97 -16.13 5.01
C ILE A 251 20.51 -14.75 5.54
N TYR A 252 21.45 -13.90 5.96
CA TYR A 252 21.17 -12.56 6.46
C TYR A 252 21.71 -11.46 5.53
N HIS A 253 20.82 -10.65 4.95
CA HIS A 253 21.16 -9.49 4.14
C HIS A 253 20.77 -8.20 4.88
N ILE A 254 21.67 -7.71 5.74
CA ILE A 254 21.45 -6.51 6.55
C ILE A 254 22.21 -5.32 5.94
N ASN A 255 21.48 -4.26 5.59
CA ASN A 255 21.91 -3.14 4.76
C ASN A 255 22.81 -3.61 3.60
N PRO A 256 22.28 -4.41 2.65
CA PRO A 256 23.05 -4.93 1.51
C PRO A 256 23.50 -3.82 0.55
N CYS A 257 22.78 -2.69 0.50
CA CYS A 257 23.19 -1.46 -0.19
C CYS A 257 24.37 -0.73 0.46
N GLY A 258 24.84 -1.18 1.62
CA GLY A 258 25.84 -0.48 2.42
C GLY A 258 25.23 0.69 3.18
N THR A 259 25.54 1.91 2.75
CA THR A 259 25.16 3.15 3.46
C THR A 259 23.79 3.65 3.00
N PHE A 260 22.83 3.74 3.94
CA PHE A 260 21.49 4.29 3.70
C PHE A 260 21.26 5.48 4.64
N THR A 261 21.93 6.61 4.36
CA THR A 261 21.83 7.81 5.22
C THR A 261 20.75 8.80 4.76
N ILE A 262 20.49 8.85 3.46
CA ILE A 262 19.42 9.66 2.86
C ILE A 262 18.28 8.71 2.49
N GLY A 263 17.09 8.99 3.01
CA GLY A 263 15.88 8.19 2.85
C GLY A 263 14.64 9.07 3.05
N GLY A 264 13.46 8.46 3.09
CA GLY A 264 12.21 9.20 3.12
C GLY A 264 11.98 10.04 1.84
N PRO A 265 11.20 11.16 1.90
CA PRO A 265 10.66 11.82 0.71
C PRO A 265 11.73 12.38 -0.22
N MET A 266 12.94 12.57 0.31
CA MET A 266 14.11 13.05 -0.41
C MET A 266 14.51 12.09 -1.54
N CYS A 267 14.51 10.78 -1.29
CA CYS A 267 15.02 9.78 -2.22
C CYS A 267 13.92 9.08 -3.02
N ASP A 268 12.77 8.81 -2.41
CA ASP A 268 11.68 8.04 -3.01
C ASP A 268 10.40 8.92 -3.10
N ALA A 269 9.35 8.49 -3.79
CA ALA A 269 8.06 9.17 -3.82
C ALA A 269 7.00 8.26 -3.22
N GLY A 270 6.20 8.76 -2.28
CA GLY A 270 5.11 7.98 -1.67
C GLY A 270 3.76 8.34 -2.25
N LEU A 271 2.88 7.34 -2.41
CA LEU A 271 1.47 7.54 -2.67
C LEU A 271 0.64 6.54 -1.84
N THR A 272 -0.54 6.98 -1.37
CA THR A 272 -1.54 6.12 -0.71
C THR A 272 -1.86 4.91 -1.60
N GLY A 273 -2.10 3.76 -0.99
CA GLY A 273 -2.50 2.55 -1.70
C GLY A 273 -1.40 1.88 -2.52
N ARG A 274 -0.13 2.27 -2.40
CA ARG A 274 1.00 1.59 -3.07
C ARG A 274 1.59 0.43 -2.25
N LYS A 275 0.90 -0.01 -1.20
CA LYS A 275 1.34 -1.08 -0.27
C LYS A 275 0.28 -2.15 0.00
N ILE A 276 -0.74 -2.26 -0.83
CA ILE A 276 -1.87 -3.21 -0.68
C ILE A 276 -1.50 -4.68 -0.38
N ILE A 277 -0.38 -5.18 -0.89
CA ILE A 277 0.10 -6.55 -0.61
C ILE A 277 0.76 -6.68 0.77
N VAL A 278 1.38 -5.59 1.26
CA VAL A 278 1.89 -5.48 2.64
C VAL A 278 0.71 -5.41 3.61
N ASP A 279 -0.31 -4.64 3.25
CA ASP A 279 -1.50 -4.37 4.09
C ASP A 279 -2.42 -5.57 4.26
N THR A 280 -2.26 -6.57 3.41
CA THR A 280 -3.07 -7.80 3.41
C THR A 280 -2.24 -9.00 3.86
N TYR A 281 -1.70 -9.77 2.92
CA TYR A 281 -1.26 -11.14 3.19
C TYR A 281 0.14 -11.45 2.66
N GLY A 282 0.92 -10.46 2.23
CA GLY A 282 2.30 -10.62 1.78
C GLY A 282 2.45 -11.58 0.60
N GLY A 283 1.50 -11.56 -0.34
CA GLY A 283 1.46 -12.41 -1.54
C GLY A 283 0.70 -13.72 -1.35
N TRP A 284 0.26 -14.07 -0.14
CA TRP A 284 -0.60 -15.23 0.09
C TRP A 284 -2.08 -14.93 -0.24
N GLY A 285 -2.84 -15.96 -0.59
CA GLY A 285 -4.26 -15.82 -0.94
C GLY A 285 -4.43 -15.13 -2.29
N ALA A 286 -5.12 -13.99 -2.31
CA ALA A 286 -5.32 -13.15 -3.49
C ALA A 286 -5.58 -11.68 -3.07
N HIS A 287 -5.58 -10.76 -4.03
CA HIS A 287 -5.89 -9.36 -3.81
C HIS A 287 -6.88 -8.84 -4.87
N GLY A 288 -7.89 -8.05 -4.47
CA GLY A 288 -8.92 -7.52 -5.37
C GLY A 288 -8.49 -6.26 -6.16
N GLY A 289 -7.41 -5.61 -5.74
CA GLY A 289 -6.80 -4.44 -6.39
C GLY A 289 -7.02 -3.12 -5.63
N GLY A 290 -8.16 -2.96 -4.96
CA GLY A 290 -8.50 -1.75 -4.21
C GLY A 290 -7.61 -1.51 -2.98
N ALA A 291 -7.12 -0.28 -2.82
CA ALA A 291 -6.46 0.20 -1.60
C ALA A 291 -7.46 0.46 -0.45
N PHE A 292 -6.97 0.45 0.79
CA PHE A 292 -7.79 0.63 2.00
C PHE A 292 -7.75 2.04 2.59
N SER A 293 -6.56 2.60 2.79
CA SER A 293 -6.37 3.84 3.53
C SER A 293 -7.02 5.04 2.85
N GLY A 294 -7.52 5.98 3.65
CA GLY A 294 -8.22 7.18 3.16
C GLY A 294 -9.64 6.95 2.66
N LYS A 295 -10.11 5.71 2.58
CA LYS A 295 -11.48 5.38 2.17
C LYS A 295 -12.37 5.13 3.39
N ASP A 296 -13.53 5.80 3.41
CA ASP A 296 -14.59 5.50 4.38
C ASP A 296 -15.15 4.09 4.20
N SER A 297 -15.79 3.58 5.24
CA SER A 297 -16.25 2.20 5.32
C SER A 297 -17.34 1.82 4.30
N THR A 298 -17.95 2.78 3.60
CA THR A 298 -18.89 2.51 2.50
C THR A 298 -18.19 2.13 1.19
N LYS A 299 -16.88 2.34 1.07
CA LYS A 299 -16.07 1.82 -0.03
C LYS A 299 -15.74 0.34 0.25
N VAL A 300 -16.35 -0.53 -0.55
CA VAL A 300 -16.25 -2.00 -0.41
C VAL A 300 -14.84 -2.56 -0.59
N ASP A 301 -13.92 -1.80 -1.20
CA ASP A 301 -12.48 -2.12 -1.19
C ASP A 301 -11.96 -2.36 0.23
N ARG A 302 -12.41 -1.55 1.19
CA ARG A 302 -12.01 -1.63 2.60
C ARG A 302 -12.95 -2.55 3.39
N SER A 303 -14.24 -2.24 3.44
CA SER A 303 -15.20 -2.98 4.25
C SER A 303 -15.44 -4.41 3.76
N GLY A 304 -15.53 -4.61 2.44
CA GLY A 304 -15.66 -5.94 1.83
C GLY A 304 -14.41 -6.81 2.07
N ALA A 305 -13.21 -6.23 1.98
CA ALA A 305 -11.97 -6.94 2.32
C ALA A 305 -11.87 -7.28 3.81
N TYR A 306 -12.27 -6.37 4.70
CA TYR A 306 -12.31 -6.61 6.14
C TYR A 306 -13.34 -7.68 6.52
N ALA A 307 -14.51 -7.68 5.88
CA ALA A 307 -15.52 -8.73 6.05
C ALA A 307 -15.04 -10.09 5.52
N ALA A 308 -14.42 -10.13 4.33
CA ALA A 308 -13.81 -11.35 3.80
C ALA A 308 -12.73 -11.92 4.74
N ARG A 309 -11.92 -11.04 5.35
CA ARG A 309 -10.93 -11.42 6.38
C ARG A 309 -11.60 -11.98 7.64
N TRP A 310 -12.66 -11.34 8.13
CA TRP A 310 -13.43 -11.79 9.29
C TRP A 310 -14.08 -13.16 9.06
N VAL A 311 -14.71 -13.37 7.90
CA VAL A 311 -15.27 -14.65 7.47
C VAL A 311 -14.18 -15.73 7.41
N ALA A 312 -13.08 -15.49 6.70
CA ALA A 312 -11.99 -16.44 6.55
C ALA A 312 -11.38 -16.86 7.89
N LYS A 313 -11.13 -15.88 8.79
CA LYS A 313 -10.62 -16.13 10.15
C LYS A 313 -11.61 -16.93 10.99
N SER A 314 -12.91 -16.64 10.86
CA SER A 314 -13.97 -17.34 11.59
C SER A 314 -14.09 -18.81 11.18
N LEU A 315 -14.05 -19.12 9.88
CA LEU A 315 -14.08 -20.51 9.38
C LEU A 315 -12.86 -21.33 9.85
N VAL A 316 -11.67 -20.71 9.91
CA VAL A 316 -10.45 -21.37 10.41
C VAL A 316 -10.51 -21.57 11.93
N LYS A 317 -10.93 -20.55 12.71
CA LYS A 317 -11.09 -20.67 14.18
C LYS A 317 -12.19 -21.65 14.58
N ALA A 318 -13.25 -21.77 13.78
CA ALA A 318 -14.29 -22.79 13.93
C ALA A 318 -13.82 -24.21 13.54
N ASN A 319 -12.55 -24.39 13.14
CA ASN A 319 -11.97 -25.67 12.67
C ASN A 319 -12.67 -26.30 11.46
N LEU A 320 -13.46 -25.52 10.70
CA LEU A 320 -14.13 -26.00 9.48
C LEU A 320 -13.16 -26.20 8.31
N CYS A 321 -12.03 -25.49 8.35
CA CYS A 321 -10.89 -25.62 7.44
C CYS A 321 -9.59 -25.20 8.14
N LYS A 322 -8.42 -25.47 7.53
CA LYS A 322 -7.11 -24.98 8.04
C LYS A 322 -6.57 -23.79 7.24
N ARG A 323 -7.05 -23.60 6.01
CA ARG A 323 -6.81 -22.43 5.16
C ARG A 323 -8.12 -22.07 4.46
N CYS A 324 -8.34 -20.78 4.24
CA CYS A 324 -9.51 -20.28 3.53
C CYS A 324 -9.13 -19.03 2.74
N LEU A 325 -9.56 -18.96 1.48
CA LEU A 325 -9.65 -17.73 0.71
C LEU A 325 -11.12 -17.43 0.48
N ILE A 326 -11.52 -16.18 0.75
CA ILE A 326 -12.86 -15.66 0.50
C ILE A 326 -12.74 -14.57 -0.56
N GLN A 327 -13.53 -14.67 -1.62
CA GLN A 327 -13.71 -13.62 -2.61
C GLN A 327 -15.14 -13.09 -2.51
N ILE A 328 -15.29 -11.77 -2.48
CA ILE A 328 -16.59 -11.08 -2.50
C ILE A 328 -16.50 -10.03 -3.61
N SER A 329 -17.53 -9.90 -4.44
CA SER A 329 -17.62 -8.85 -5.46
C SER A 329 -18.92 -8.06 -5.34
N TYR A 330 -18.88 -6.77 -5.66
CA TYR A 330 -20.03 -5.86 -5.61
C TYR A 330 -20.18 -5.09 -6.92
N ALA A 331 -21.37 -4.56 -7.17
CA ALA A 331 -21.62 -3.58 -8.23
C ALA A 331 -22.05 -2.25 -7.59
N ILE A 332 -21.66 -1.12 -8.17
CA ILE A 332 -22.00 0.19 -7.65
C ILE A 332 -23.53 0.37 -7.57
N GLY A 333 -24.03 0.84 -6.42
CA GLY A 333 -25.46 1.01 -6.15
C GLY A 333 -26.21 -0.26 -5.75
N ILE A 334 -25.60 -1.44 -5.78
CA ILE A 334 -26.22 -2.70 -5.33
C ILE A 334 -25.63 -3.08 -3.96
N ALA A 335 -26.51 -3.22 -2.96
CA ALA A 335 -26.09 -3.52 -1.59
C ALA A 335 -25.69 -4.99 -1.39
N GLU A 336 -26.38 -5.92 -2.05
CA GLU A 336 -26.06 -7.36 -1.98
C GLU A 336 -24.79 -7.68 -2.79
N PRO A 337 -23.92 -8.59 -2.33
CA PRO A 337 -22.81 -9.09 -3.13
C PRO A 337 -23.28 -9.73 -4.44
N ILE A 338 -22.58 -9.44 -5.53
CA ILE A 338 -22.80 -10.08 -6.84
C ILE A 338 -22.29 -11.53 -6.84
N SER A 339 -21.19 -11.78 -6.12
CA SER A 339 -20.67 -13.13 -5.89
C SER A 339 -19.99 -13.24 -4.53
N ILE A 340 -20.07 -14.42 -3.94
CA ILE A 340 -19.29 -14.85 -2.78
C ILE A 340 -18.72 -16.22 -3.14
N THR A 341 -17.40 -16.36 -3.10
CA THR A 341 -16.69 -17.61 -3.44
C THR A 341 -15.76 -18.00 -2.31
N VAL A 342 -15.72 -19.30 -1.99
CA VAL A 342 -14.90 -19.90 -0.94
C VAL A 342 -13.91 -20.86 -1.57
N PHE A 343 -12.67 -20.85 -1.10
CA PHE A 343 -11.68 -21.86 -1.41
C PHE A 343 -11.00 -22.35 -0.13
N SER A 344 -11.30 -23.56 0.34
CA SER A 344 -10.68 -24.16 1.53
C SER A 344 -9.33 -24.85 1.24
N TYR A 345 -8.90 -24.87 -0.03
CA TYR A 345 -7.69 -25.55 -0.50
C TYR A 345 -7.66 -27.06 -0.17
N GLY A 346 -8.83 -27.70 -0.07
CA GLY A 346 -8.95 -29.11 0.33
C GLY A 346 -8.65 -29.37 1.81
N THR A 347 -8.50 -28.33 2.62
CA THR A 347 -8.21 -28.43 4.06
C THR A 347 -9.47 -28.46 4.94
N GLY A 348 -10.65 -28.45 4.32
CA GLY A 348 -11.95 -28.44 4.98
C GLY A 348 -12.44 -29.83 5.40
N SER A 349 -13.20 -29.89 6.50
CA SER A 349 -14.03 -31.07 6.83
C SER A 349 -15.40 -31.04 6.14
N LYS A 350 -15.64 -30.01 5.31
CA LYS A 350 -16.85 -29.70 4.56
C LYS A 350 -16.47 -29.26 3.16
N SER A 351 -17.38 -29.41 2.20
CA SER A 351 -17.14 -28.90 0.83
C SER A 351 -17.19 -27.37 0.78
N ASP A 352 -16.61 -26.76 -0.25
CA ASP A 352 -16.60 -25.30 -0.39
C ASP A 352 -18.04 -24.75 -0.59
N GLU A 353 -18.96 -25.53 -1.15
CA GLU A 353 -20.40 -25.23 -1.22
C GLU A 353 -21.07 -25.25 0.16
N GLU A 354 -20.77 -26.24 1.01
CA GLU A 354 -21.29 -26.27 2.38
C GLU A 354 -20.75 -25.09 3.20
N LEU A 355 -19.48 -24.72 3.02
CA LEU A 355 -18.88 -23.55 3.65
C LEU A 355 -19.55 -22.27 3.17
N LEU A 356 -19.84 -22.13 1.87
CA LEU A 356 -20.58 -21.00 1.32
C LEU A 356 -21.98 -20.86 1.94
N GLU A 357 -22.70 -21.96 2.13
CA GLU A 357 -24.02 -21.96 2.81
C GLU A 357 -23.91 -21.63 4.30
N ILE A 358 -22.81 -22.00 4.96
CA ILE A 358 -22.53 -21.54 6.34
C ILE A 358 -22.30 -20.02 6.35
N ILE A 359 -21.55 -19.46 5.40
CA ILE A 359 -21.32 -18.01 5.32
C ILE A 359 -22.64 -17.27 5.15
N LYS A 360 -23.45 -17.62 4.14
CA LYS A 360 -24.74 -16.94 3.86
C LYS A 360 -25.71 -16.95 5.05
N LYS A 361 -25.62 -17.95 5.94
CA LYS A 361 -26.48 -18.06 7.13
C LYS A 361 -25.99 -17.28 8.35
N ASN A 362 -24.71 -16.91 8.39
CA ASN A 362 -24.07 -16.31 9.58
C ASN A 362 -23.53 -14.89 9.34
N PHE A 363 -23.39 -14.45 8.08
CA PHE A 363 -22.78 -13.16 7.73
C PHE A 363 -23.68 -12.39 6.75
N ASP A 364 -24.10 -11.19 7.16
CA ASP A 364 -24.77 -10.22 6.28
C ASP A 364 -23.71 -9.33 5.63
N LEU A 365 -23.32 -9.68 4.41
CA LEU A 365 -22.19 -9.06 3.71
C LEU A 365 -22.58 -7.82 2.90
N ARG A 366 -23.73 -7.19 3.20
CA ARG A 366 -24.07 -5.87 2.66
C ARG A 366 -23.20 -4.79 3.31
N PRO A 367 -22.75 -3.75 2.58
CA PRO A 367 -21.87 -2.71 3.15
C PRO A 367 -22.43 -2.07 4.42
N GLY A 368 -23.70 -1.65 4.43
CA GLY A 368 -24.36 -1.08 5.62
C GLY A 368 -24.56 -2.05 6.79
N LYS A 369 -24.30 -3.35 6.61
CA LYS A 369 -24.38 -4.41 7.63
C LYS A 369 -23.00 -4.88 8.11
N ILE A 370 -21.97 -4.66 7.29
CA ILE A 370 -20.56 -4.77 7.69
C ILE A 370 -20.12 -3.57 8.54
N ILE A 371 -20.72 -2.40 8.33
CA ILE A 371 -20.45 -1.16 9.06
C ILE A 371 -21.12 -1.12 10.45
N GLN A 372 -22.24 -1.85 10.60
CA GLN A 372 -23.02 -1.97 11.83
C GLN A 372 -22.36 -2.94 12.83
#